data_AF-W5S6L3-F1
#
_entry.id   AF-W5S6L3-F1
#
_cell.length_a   1.000
_cell.length_b   1.000
_cell.length_c   1.000
_cell.angle_alpha   90.00
_cell.angle_beta   90.00
_cell.angle_gamma   90.00
#
_symmetry.space_group_name_H-M   'P 1'
#
loop_
_entity.id
_entity.type
_entity.pdbx_description
1 polymer ?
#
loop_
_entity_poly.entity_id
_entity_poly.type
_entity_poly.pdbx_seq_one_letter_code
_entity_poly.pdbx_strand_id
1 'polypeptide(L)'
;KEYLEIPYAELRSMVEPSFAEKSIINHVEYLPKARIVISTAVKITESKVLTAHGNQISYDYLVIATGHLHSGGCTRNERLNHFQA
;
A
#
# COMPACT_ATOMS: atom_id res chain seq x y z
N LYS A 1 -2.36 -1.10 -2.83
CA LYS A 1 -1.59 0.06 -2.30
C LYS A 1 -0.11 -0.30 -2.39
N GLU A 2 0.71 0.55 -3.00
CA GLU A 2 2.15 0.27 -3.21
C GLU A 2 3.08 1.02 -2.24
N TYR A 3 2.50 1.82 -1.35
CA TYR A 3 3.21 2.68 -0.43
C TYR A 3 2.68 2.53 1.00
N LEU A 4 3.58 2.77 1.95
CA LEU A 4 3.26 3.08 3.33
C LEU A 4 2.98 4.57 3.44
N GLU A 5 2.01 4.91 4.29
CA GLU A 5 1.65 6.28 4.59
C GLU A 5 1.78 6.51 6.09
N ILE A 6 2.33 7.67 6.45
CA ILE A 6 2.41 8.16 7.82
C ILE A 6 1.18 9.05 8.08
N PRO A 7 0.10 8.55 8.73
CA PRO A 7 -1.18 9.27 8.74
C PRO A 7 -1.12 10.62 9.47
N TYR A 8 -0.31 10.71 10.52
CA TYR A 8 -0.15 11.95 11.29
C TYR A 8 0.62 13.06 10.55
N ALA A 9 1.18 12.78 9.37
CA ALA A 9 1.75 13.79 8.49
C ALA A 9 0.70 14.50 7.60
N GLU A 10 -0.52 13.97 7.50
CA GLU A 10 -1.52 14.37 6.50
C GLU A 10 -1.86 15.86 6.56
N LEU A 11 -2.13 16.40 7.76
CA LEU A 11 -2.43 17.82 7.94
C LEU A 11 -1.27 18.72 7.49
N ARG A 12 -0.03 18.31 7.75
CA ARG A 12 1.14 19.07 7.31
C ARG A 12 1.28 19.01 5.79
N SER A 13 1.06 17.84 5.20
CA SER A 13 1.11 17.65 3.74
C SER A 13 0.05 18.47 2.99
N MET A 14 -1.10 18.76 3.60
CA MET A 14 -2.09 19.67 3.00
C MET A 14 -1.63 21.13 2.99
N VAL A 15 -0.83 21.56 3.97
CA VAL A 15 -0.33 22.95 4.07
C VAL A 15 0.98 23.13 3.31
N GLU A 16 1.83 22.11 3.33
CA GLU A 16 3.15 22.07 2.70
C GLU A 16 3.24 20.80 1.82
N PRO A 17 2.78 20.85 0.56
CA PRO A 17 2.68 19.66 -0.30
C PRO A 17 3.99 18.90 -0.50
N SER A 18 5.13 19.60 -0.51
CA SER A 18 6.46 18.99 -0.56
C SER A 18 6.77 18.07 0.63
N PHE A 19 6.07 18.25 1.75
CA PHE A 19 6.22 17.38 2.92
C PHE A 19 5.64 15.97 2.65
N ALA A 20 4.65 15.85 1.76
CA ALA A 20 4.00 14.58 1.44
C ALA A 20 4.98 13.53 0.93
N GLU A 21 6.02 13.95 0.20
CA GLU A 21 7.07 13.08 -0.34
C GLU A 21 7.80 12.29 0.75
N LYS A 22 7.92 12.86 1.96
CA LYS A 22 8.58 12.24 3.11
C LYS A 22 7.66 11.31 3.90
N SER A 23 6.34 11.49 3.78
CA SER A 23 5.34 10.69 4.50
C SER A 23 4.76 9.53 3.70
N ILE A 24 5.00 9.50 2.39
CA ILE A 24 4.53 8.46 1.47
C ILE A 24 5.74 7.70 0.93
N ILE A 25 5.97 6.50 1.47
CA ILE A 25 7.19 5.72 1.27
C ILE A 25 6.85 4.45 0.49
N ASN A 26 7.51 4.16 -0.64
CA ASN A 26 7.20 2.94 -1.38
C ASN A 26 7.63 1.69 -0.62
N HIS A 27 6.84 0.61 -0.74
CA HIS A 27 7.18 -0.68 -0.12
C HIS A 27 8.54 -1.23 -0.57
N VAL A 28 8.96 -0.93 -1.80
CA VAL A 28 10.25 -1.38 -2.36
C VAL A 28 11.46 -0.76 -1.64
N GLU A 29 11.30 0.42 -1.04
CA GLU A 29 12.41 1.16 -0.43
C GLU A 29 12.83 0.56 0.92
N TYR A 30 11.88 -0.04 1.66
CA TYR A 30 12.14 -0.58 3.00
C TYR A 30 11.97 -2.10 3.11
N LEU A 31 11.48 -2.78 2.06
CA LEU A 31 11.41 -4.25 1.99
C LEU A 31 12.28 -4.82 0.84
N PRO A 32 13.61 -4.59 0.85
CA PRO A 32 14.47 -4.92 -0.30
C PRO A 32 14.57 -6.43 -0.60
N LYS A 33 14.26 -7.29 0.38
CA LYS A 33 14.32 -8.75 0.24
C LYS A 33 12.96 -9.42 0.06
N ALA A 34 11.87 -8.64 0.07
CA ALA A 34 10.53 -9.19 -0.05
C ALA A 34 10.06 -9.16 -1.50
N ARG A 35 9.24 -10.15 -1.89
CA ARG A 35 8.48 -10.08 -3.14
C ARG A 35 7.19 -9.30 -2.89
N ILE A 36 7.13 -8.08 -3.40
CA ILE A 36 5.96 -7.22 -3.29
C ILE A 36 5.01 -7.53 -4.45
N VAL A 37 3.74 -7.80 -4.13
CA VAL A 37 2.67 -8.02 -5.11
C VAL A 37 1.61 -6.96 -4.88
N ILE A 38 1.49 -6.01 -5.82
CA ILE A 38 0.48 -4.95 -5.77
C ILE A 38 -0.80 -5.48 -6.42
N SER A 39 -1.65 -6.14 -5.63
CA SER A 39 -2.97 -6.60 -6.06
C SER A 39 -3.88 -6.82 -4.87
N THR A 40 -5.17 -6.58 -5.04
CA THR A 40 -6.17 -6.90 -4.01
C THR A 40 -6.24 -8.42 -3.83
N ALA A 41 -6.06 -8.91 -2.61
CA ALA A 41 -6.35 -10.30 -2.28
C ALA A 41 -7.88 -10.48 -2.24
N VAL A 42 -8.43 -11.30 -3.14
CA VAL A 42 -9.88 -11.47 -3.31
C VAL A 42 -10.42 -12.74 -2.66
N LYS A 43 -9.56 -13.76 -2.47
CA LYS A 43 -9.95 -15.00 -1.80
C LYS A 43 -8.74 -15.62 -1.11
N ILE A 44 -8.96 -16.13 0.10
CA ILE A 44 -7.98 -16.89 0.86
C ILE A 44 -8.53 -18.32 0.99
N THR A 45 -7.72 -19.31 0.65
CA THR A 45 -7.95 -20.73 0.95
C THR A 45 -6.93 -21.20 1.97
N GLU A 46 -7.03 -22.44 2.45
CA GLU A 46 -6.14 -23.00 3.50
C GLU A 46 -4.64 -22.89 3.18
N SER A 47 -4.25 -22.88 1.91
CA SER A 47 -2.84 -22.88 1.50
C SER A 47 -2.49 -21.83 0.45
N LYS A 48 -3.46 -21.05 -0.04
CA LYS A 48 -3.25 -20.11 -1.14
C LYS A 48 -4.06 -18.82 -1.00
N VAL A 49 -3.52 -17.75 -1.54
CA VAL A 49 -4.21 -16.48 -1.74
C VAL A 49 -4.41 -16.24 -3.23
N LEU A 50 -5.65 -15.96 -3.64
CA LEU A 50 -6.00 -15.52 -4.98
C LEU A 50 -6.05 -13.98 -5.00
N THR A 51 -5.37 -13.40 -5.98
CA THR A 51 -5.37 -11.95 -6.20
C THR A 51 -6.33 -11.55 -7.32
N ALA A 52 -6.74 -10.28 -7.35
CA ALA A 52 -7.64 -9.74 -8.37
C ALA A 52 -7.06 -9.86 -9.79
N HIS A 53 -5.74 -9.85 -9.93
CA HIS A 53 -5.05 -10.07 -11.21
C HIS A 53 -4.89 -11.55 -11.58
N GLY A 54 -5.53 -12.47 -10.85
CA GLY A 54 -5.50 -13.91 -11.14
C GLY A 54 -4.29 -14.66 -10.60
N ASN A 55 -3.33 -13.98 -9.95
CA ASN A 55 -2.19 -14.66 -9.34
C ASN A 55 -2.63 -15.52 -8.16
N GLN A 56 -2.05 -16.72 -8.04
CA GLN A 56 -2.18 -17.59 -6.88
C GLN A 56 -0.85 -17.65 -6.12
N ILE A 57 -0.89 -17.30 -4.84
CA ILE A 57 0.30 -17.29 -3.99
C ILE A 57 0.11 -18.34 -2.90
N SER A 58 0.91 -19.40 -2.94
CA SER A 58 0.94 -20.41 -1.89
C SER A 58 1.68 -19.89 -0.64
N TYR A 59 1.30 -20.38 0.53
CA TYR A 59 1.94 -20.04 1.79
C TYR A 59 1.90 -21.21 2.77
N ASP A 60 2.87 -21.27 3.67
CA ASP A 60 2.85 -22.16 4.85
C ASP A 60 2.21 -21.46 6.06
N TYR A 61 2.40 -20.14 6.15
CA TYR A 61 1.81 -19.29 7.17
C TYR A 61 1.28 -18.00 6.54
N LEU A 62 0.10 -17.55 6.98
CA LEU A 62 -0.54 -16.32 6.53
C LEU A 62 -0.76 -15.36 7.69
N VAL A 63 -0.29 -14.13 7.53
CA VAL A 63 -0.56 -13.02 8.43
C VAL A 63 -1.53 -12.05 7.75
N ILE A 64 -2.67 -11.78 8.38
CA ILE A 64 -3.67 -10.85 7.87
C ILE A 64 -3.51 -9.51 8.58
N ALA A 65 -3.08 -8.49 7.84
CA ALA A 65 -2.87 -7.12 8.33
C ALA A 65 -3.55 -6.10 7.40
N THR A 66 -4.78 -6.41 6.94
CA THR A 66 -5.50 -5.62 5.91
C THR A 66 -5.97 -4.24 6.38
N GLY A 67 -5.92 -3.96 7.69
CA GLY A 67 -6.30 -2.67 8.25
C GLY A 67 -7.74 -2.25 7.89
N HIS A 68 -7.94 -0.95 7.74
CA HIS A 68 -9.22 -0.35 7.33
C HIS A 68 -9.27 -0.12 5.81
N LEU A 69 -10.47 -0.13 5.24
CA LEU A 69 -10.67 0.16 3.82
C LEU A 69 -10.35 1.64 3.57
N HIS A 70 -9.31 1.90 2.78
CA HIS A 70 -8.90 3.25 2.40
C HIS A 70 -9.39 3.56 0.98
N SER A 71 -10.08 4.69 0.82
CA SER A 71 -10.61 5.17 -0.46
C SER A 71 -9.63 6.02 -1.27
N GLY A 72 -8.45 6.34 -0.74
CA GLY A 72 -7.42 7.09 -1.46
C GLY A 72 -6.68 6.27 -2.51
N GLY A 73 -5.95 6.98 -3.38
CA GLY A 73 -5.24 6.43 -4.52
C GLY A 73 -4.37 5.21 -4.21
N CYS A 74 -4.35 4.27 -5.14
CA CYS A 74 -3.61 3.01 -5.01
C CYS A 74 -2.10 3.18 -5.24
N THR A 75 -1.72 4.23 -6.00
CA THR A 75 -0.33 4.54 -6.35
C THR A 75 0.23 5.70 -5.52
N ARG A 76 1.55 5.73 -5.35
CA ARG A 76 2.24 6.82 -4.63
C ARG A 76 1.99 8.15 -5.31
N ASN A 77 2.02 8.18 -6.65
CA ASN A 77 1.81 9.40 -7.42
C ASN A 77 0.38 9.91 -7.29
N GLU A 78 -0.64 9.04 -7.35
CA GLU A 78 -2.04 9.44 -7.08
C GLU A 78 -2.17 10.07 -5.70
N ARG A 79 -1.52 9.49 -4.69
CA ARG A 79 -1.58 10.02 -3.33
C ARG A 79 -0.80 11.33 -3.16
N LEU A 80 0.33 11.51 -3.83
CA LEU A 80 1.05 12.79 -3.83
C LEU A 80 0.24 13.91 -4.51
N ASN A 81 -0.37 13.61 -5.65
CA ASN A 81 -1.19 14.56 -6.39
C ASN A 81 -2.39 15.06 -5.56
N HIS A 82 -2.89 14.25 -4.62
CA HIS A 82 -3.94 14.66 -3.69
C HIS A 82 -3.55 15.89 -2.84
N PHE A 83 -2.26 16.06 -2.54
CA PHE A 83 -1.77 17.18 -1.73
C PHE A 83 -1.39 18.41 -2.55
N GLN A 84 -1.38 18.33 -3.89
CA GLN A 84 -0.97 19.42 -4.78
C GLN A 84 -2.14 20.34 -5.21
N ALA A 85 -3.30 20.22 -4.57
CA ALA A 85 -4.51 20.97 -4.88
C ALA A 85 -4.42 22.46 -4.49
#